data_AF-A0A357N5T1-F1
#
_entry.id   AF-A0A357N5T1-F1
#
_cell.length_a   1.000
_cell.length_b   1.000
_cell.length_c   1.000
_cell.angle_alpha   90.00
_cell.angle_beta   90.00
_cell.angle_gamma   90.00
#
_symmetry.space_group_name_H-M   'P 1'
#
loop_
_entity.id
_entity.type
_entity.pdbx_description
1 polymer ?
#
loop_
_entity_poly.entity_id
_entity_poly.type
_entity_poly.pdbx_seq_one_letter_code
_entity_poly.pdbx_strand_id
1 'polypeptide(L)'
;MAESRQGTMEAGVRDGHFDALCSALDGIQGRPELIALALELGLHQVHAEGAVEVWKGTAQGAGIEILLLAPADCSSQWLVSTLVTARGRVEHIRQRRFSGQ
;
A
#
# COMPACT_ATOMS: atom_id res chain seq x y z
N MET A 1 26.14 -31.85 -28.64
CA MET A 1 25.04 -30.88 -28.62
C MET A 1 24.19 -31.20 -27.40
N ALA A 2 24.30 -30.40 -26.36
CA ALA A 2 23.42 -30.47 -25.20
C ALA A 2 23.07 -29.03 -24.87
N GLU A 3 21.84 -28.68 -25.20
CA GLU A 3 21.31 -27.32 -25.13
C GLU A 3 21.28 -26.82 -23.68
N SER A 4 21.82 -25.63 -23.50
CA SER A 4 21.68 -24.80 -22.32
C SER A 4 20.21 -24.61 -21.97
N ARG A 5 19.70 -25.33 -20.97
CA ARG A 5 18.52 -24.89 -20.22
C ARG A 5 19.00 -23.97 -19.10
N GLN A 6 19.46 -22.78 -19.49
CA GLN A 6 19.32 -21.63 -18.61
C GLN A 6 17.82 -21.44 -18.43
N GLY A 7 17.28 -21.97 -17.33
CA GLY A 7 16.01 -21.48 -16.82
C GLY A 7 16.22 -20.00 -16.59
N THR A 8 15.67 -19.19 -17.49
CA THR A 8 15.66 -17.74 -17.38
C THR A 8 15.03 -17.48 -16.02
N MET A 9 15.85 -17.05 -15.06
CA MET A 9 15.34 -16.46 -13.85
C MET A 9 14.60 -15.22 -14.31
N GLU A 10 13.30 -15.35 -14.55
CA GLU A 10 12.33 -14.29 -14.24
C GLU A 10 12.34 -14.09 -12.71
N ALA A 11 13.53 -13.86 -12.13
CA ALA A 11 13.70 -12.89 -11.07
C ALA A 11 13.41 -11.54 -11.74
N GLY A 12 12.13 -11.36 -12.10
CA GLY A 12 11.61 -10.13 -12.64
C GLY A 12 12.01 -9.07 -11.64
N VAL A 13 12.76 -8.09 -12.13
CA VAL A 13 13.14 -6.86 -11.43
C VAL A 13 12.03 -6.52 -10.46
N ARG A 14 12.20 -6.84 -9.17
CA ARG A 14 11.42 -6.19 -8.12
C ARG A 14 11.87 -4.75 -8.24
N ASP A 15 11.05 -3.97 -8.92
CA ASP A 15 11.35 -2.60 -9.29
C ASP A 15 11.70 -1.88 -7.99
N GLY A 16 12.89 -1.28 -7.87
CA GLY A 16 13.31 -0.65 -6.61
C GLY A 16 12.29 0.40 -6.14
N HIS A 17 11.56 0.96 -7.09
CA HIS A 17 10.37 1.78 -6.94
C HIS A 17 9.22 1.12 -6.16
N PHE A 18 8.91 -0.14 -6.48
CA PHE A 18 7.89 -0.93 -5.81
C PHE A 18 8.29 -1.30 -4.37
N ASP A 19 9.54 -1.72 -4.17
CA ASP A 19 10.05 -2.04 -2.82
C ASP A 19 10.12 -0.77 -1.95
N ALA A 20 10.51 0.37 -2.53
CA ALA A 20 10.49 1.66 -1.86
C ALA A 20 9.07 2.10 -1.49
N LEU A 21 8.09 1.92 -2.39
CA LEU A 21 6.68 2.20 -2.12
C LEU A 21 6.16 1.33 -0.96
N CYS A 22 6.41 0.02 -1.00
CA CYS A 22 6.00 -0.88 0.07
C CYS A 22 6.66 -0.51 1.40
N SER A 23 7.95 -0.17 1.39
CA SER A 23 8.69 0.30 2.58
C SER A 23 8.13 1.60 3.14
N ALA A 24 7.81 2.58 2.28
CA ALA A 24 7.16 3.83 2.71
C ALA A 24 5.79 3.57 3.34
N LEU A 25 4.98 2.69 2.73
CA LEU A 25 3.69 2.28 3.28
C LEU A 25 3.81 1.54 4.61
N ASP A 26 4.85 0.73 4.79
CA ASP A 26 5.17 0.02 6.03
C ASP A 26 5.76 0.95 7.11
N GLY A 27 6.36 2.08 6.71
CA GLY A 27 7.01 3.05 7.59
C GLY A 27 6.06 4.02 8.31
N ILE A 28 4.87 4.27 7.76
CA ILE A 28 3.93 5.28 8.31
C ILE A 28 3.55 4.95 9.76
N GLN A 29 3.62 5.90 10.67
CA GLN A 29 3.31 5.73 12.10
C GLN A 29 1.99 6.37 12.53
N GLY A 30 1.29 7.07 11.63
CA GLY A 30 0.10 7.82 11.99
C GLY A 30 -0.78 8.21 10.80
N ARG A 31 -2.01 8.65 11.11
CA ARG A 31 -2.98 9.12 10.10
C ARG A 31 -2.48 10.35 9.31
N PRO A 32 -1.85 11.37 9.92
CA PRO A 32 -1.35 12.52 9.17
C PRO A 32 -0.29 12.15 8.13
N GLU A 33 0.67 11.29 8.51
CA GLU A 33 1.71 10.76 7.61
C GLU A 33 1.10 9.95 6.46
N LEU A 34 0.08 9.15 6.74
CA LEU A 34 -0.62 8.38 5.71
C LEU A 34 -1.31 9.29 4.69
N ILE A 35 -2.02 10.32 5.17
CA ILE A 35 -2.69 11.28 4.30
C ILE A 35 -1.65 12.05 3.47
N ALA A 36 -0.53 12.46 4.07
CA ALA A 36 0.56 13.12 3.34
C ALA A 36 1.10 12.22 2.22
N LEU A 37 1.46 10.97 2.54
CA LEU A 37 1.92 10.02 1.53
C LEU A 37 0.84 9.76 0.46
N ALA A 38 -0.43 9.65 0.85
CA ALA A 38 -1.52 9.45 -0.09
C ALA A 38 -1.58 10.58 -1.12
N LEU A 39 -1.53 11.83 -0.67
CA LEU A 39 -1.52 13.00 -1.53
C LEU A 39 -0.26 13.05 -2.42
N GLU A 40 0.92 12.74 -1.87
CA GLU A 40 2.17 12.68 -2.64
C GLU A 40 2.13 11.64 -3.76
N LEU A 41 1.48 10.51 -3.51
CA LEU A 41 1.28 9.44 -4.51
C LEU A 41 0.13 9.75 -5.49
N GLY A 42 -0.57 10.87 -5.35
CA GLY A 42 -1.74 11.22 -6.16
C GLY A 42 -2.97 10.33 -5.88
N LEU A 43 -3.02 9.71 -4.70
CA LEU A 43 -4.20 9.00 -4.22
C LEU A 43 -5.29 10.02 -3.89
N HIS A 44 -6.53 9.68 -4.22
CA HIS A 44 -7.71 10.47 -3.89
C HIS A 44 -8.61 9.68 -2.95
N GLN A 45 -9.23 10.37 -2.00
CA GLN A 45 -10.22 9.79 -1.11
C GLN A 45 -11.49 9.52 -1.92
N VAL A 46 -11.90 8.25 -2.02
CA VAL A 46 -13.10 7.82 -2.75
C VAL A 46 -14.27 7.53 -1.83
N HIS A 47 -14.00 7.31 -0.54
CA HIS A 47 -15.03 7.05 0.46
C HIS A 47 -14.56 7.57 1.82
N ALA A 48 -15.47 8.21 2.55
CA ALA A 48 -15.26 8.71 3.90
C ALA A 48 -16.60 8.73 4.64
N GLU A 49 -17.02 7.58 5.17
CA GLU A 49 -18.28 7.46 5.89
C GLU A 49 -18.05 6.85 7.28
N GLY A 50 -18.46 7.60 8.30
CA GLY A 50 -18.35 7.20 9.70
C GLY A 50 -16.92 6.87 10.10
N ALA A 51 -16.68 5.59 10.39
CA ALA A 51 -15.39 5.08 10.86
C ALA A 51 -14.47 4.60 9.72
N VAL A 52 -14.85 4.75 8.45
CA VAL A 52 -14.11 4.17 7.31
C VAL A 52 -13.70 5.25 6.32
N GLU A 53 -12.41 5.26 5.96
CA GLU A 53 -11.89 6.06 4.85
C GLU A 53 -11.20 5.16 3.83
N VAL A 54 -11.41 5.43 2.54
CA VAL A 54 -10.77 4.69 1.44
C VAL A 54 -10.10 5.68 0.50
N TRP A 55 -8.82 5.42 0.23
CA TRP A 55 -7.99 6.19 -0.69
C TRP A 55 -7.55 5.28 -1.84
N LYS A 56 -7.69 5.76 -3.09
CA LYS A 56 -7.35 4.99 -4.30
C LYS A 56 -6.60 5.86 -5.31
N GLY A 57 -5.83 5.20 -6.18
CA GLY A 57 -5.09 5.88 -7.23
C GLY A 57 -4.01 4.98 -7.82
N THR A 58 -3.15 5.57 -8.64
CA THR A 58 -2.07 4.85 -9.32
C THR A 58 -0.79 5.62 -9.13
N ALA A 59 0.27 4.93 -8.66
CA ALA A 59 1.61 5.50 -8.58
C ALA A 59 2.61 4.48 -9.11
N GLN A 60 3.60 4.96 -9.87
CA GLN A 60 4.72 4.13 -10.37
C GLN A 60 4.25 2.88 -11.14
N GLY A 61 3.14 2.99 -11.89
CA GLY A 61 2.57 1.89 -12.68
C GLY A 61 1.82 0.83 -11.86
N ALA A 62 1.63 1.05 -10.56
CA ALA A 62 0.86 0.19 -9.66
C ALA A 62 -0.42 0.88 -9.18
N GLY A 63 -1.53 0.14 -9.14
CA GLY A 63 -2.76 0.57 -8.50
C GLY A 63 -2.64 0.40 -6.99
N ILE A 64 -2.98 1.43 -6.23
CA ILE A 64 -2.86 1.45 -4.77
C ILE A 64 -4.23 1.74 -4.18
N GLU A 65 -4.59 0.97 -3.16
CA GLU A 65 -5.79 1.17 -2.35
C GLU A 65 -5.41 1.12 -0.87
N ILE A 66 -5.85 2.12 -0.11
CA ILE A 66 -5.61 2.24 1.33
C ILE A 66 -6.96 2.37 2.00
N LEU A 67 -7.25 1.42 2.90
CA LEU A 67 -8.40 1.42 3.78
C LEU A 67 -7.95 1.84 5.18
N LEU A 68 -8.57 2.88 5.72
CA LEU A 68 -8.40 3.35 7.08
C LEU A 68 -9.67 3.07 7.85
N LEU A 69 -9.54 2.43 9.01
CA LEU A 69 -10.61 2.25 9.97
C LEU A 69 -10.28 3.02 11.24
N ALA A 70 -11.18 3.94 11.61
CA ALA A 70 -11.14 4.63 12.87
C ALA A 70 -11.29 3.62 14.04
N PRO A 71 -10.74 3.94 15.22
CA PRO A 71 -10.93 3.12 16.41
C PRO A 71 -12.43 2.97 16.70
N ALA A 72 -12.90 1.74 16.87
CA ALA A 72 -14.30 1.47 17.24
C ALA A 72 -14.63 1.85 18.70
N ASP A 73 -13.59 1.96 19.54
CA ASP A 73 -13.69 2.15 21.00
C ASP A 73 -12.68 3.22 21.48
N CYS A 74 -12.53 3.39 22.81
CA CYS A 74 -11.50 4.23 23.45
C CYS A 74 -10.04 3.83 23.15
N SER A 75 -9.80 2.84 22.29
CA SER A 75 -8.49 2.26 22.03
C SER A 75 -7.52 3.20 21.30
N SER A 76 -7.97 4.35 20.78
CA SER A 76 -7.18 5.32 20.01
C SER A 76 -6.36 4.72 18.85
N GLN A 77 -6.56 3.44 18.54
CA GLN A 77 -5.79 2.69 17.55
C GLN A 77 -6.57 2.59 16.26
N TRP A 78 -6.00 3.20 15.22
CA TRP A 78 -6.50 3.07 13.86
C TRP A 78 -6.03 1.76 13.26
N LEU A 79 -6.82 1.19 12.37
CA LEU A 79 -6.40 0.09 11.51
C LEU A 79 -6.17 0.63 10.11
N VAL A 80 -5.04 0.30 9.50
CA VAL A 80 -4.81 0.52 8.07
C VAL A 80 -4.67 -0.81 7.37
N SER A 81 -5.31 -0.94 6.22
CA SER A 81 -5.08 -2.02 5.26
C SER A 81 -4.64 -1.42 3.93
N THR A 82 -3.46 -1.82 3.44
CA THR A 82 -2.93 -1.39 2.14
C THR A 82 -2.97 -2.55 1.15
N LEU A 83 -3.39 -2.23 -0.06
CA LEU A 83 -3.43 -3.13 -1.20
C LEU A 83 -2.66 -2.49 -2.34
N VAL A 84 -1.65 -3.17 -2.86
CA VAL A 84 -0.93 -2.75 -4.08
C VAL A 84 -1.12 -3.80 -5.15
N THR A 85 -1.57 -3.35 -6.31
CA THR A 85 -1.78 -4.15 -7.51
C THR A 85 -0.83 -3.72 -8.62
N ALA A 86 -0.13 -4.67 -9.23
CA ALA A 86 0.69 -4.41 -10.40
C ALA A 86 0.42 -5.49 -11.45
N ARG A 87 0.40 -5.12 -12.73
CA ARG A 87 0.20 -6.06 -13.86
C ARG A 87 -1.08 -6.92 -13.72
N GLY A 88 -2.13 -6.35 -13.13
CA GLY A 88 -3.41 -7.05 -12.92
C GLY A 88 -3.41 -8.08 -11.79
N ARG A 89 -2.39 -8.10 -10.93
CA ARG A 89 -2.28 -9.00 -9.77
C ARG A 89 -2.10 -8.20 -8.48
N VAL A 90 -2.49 -8.81 -7.36
CA VAL A 90 -2.21 -8.28 -6.03
C VAL A 90 -0.80 -8.67 -5.63
N GLU A 91 0.05 -7.69 -5.39
CA GLU A 91 1.47 -7.90 -5.06
C GLU A 91 1.75 -7.65 -3.57
N HIS A 92 0.94 -6.82 -2.90
CA HIS A 92 1.14 -6.46 -1.49
C HIS A 92 -0.20 -6.29 -0.78
N ILE A 93 -0.36 -6.99 0.34
CA ILE A 93 -1.45 -6.80 1.30
C ILE A 93 -0.81 -6.66 2.68
N ARG A 94 -1.02 -5.53 3.34
CA ARG A 94 -0.60 -5.34 4.74
C ARG A 94 -1.73 -4.75 5.55
N GLN A 95 -1.83 -5.23 6.78
CA GLN A 95 -2.73 -4.67 7.77
C GLN A 95 -1.94 -4.37 9.04
N ARG A 96 -2.06 -3.15 9.57
CA ARG A 96 -1.35 -2.73 10.77
C ARG A 96 -2.12 -1.69 11.56
N ARG A 97 -1.72 -1.50 12.81
CA ARG A 97 -2.33 -0.55 13.74
C ARG A 97 -1.37 0.59 14.02
N PHE A 98 -1.91 1.79 14.22
CA PHE A 98 -1.14 2.93 14.72
C PHE A 98 -1.98 3.79 15.67
N SER A 99 -1.32 4.55 16.54
CA SER A 99 -1.98 5.53 17.41
C SER A 99 -2.48 6.73 16.60
N GLY A 100 -3.73 7.15 16.80
CA GLY A 100 -4.34 8.26 16.10
C GLY A 100 -3.91 9.67 16.54
N GLN A 101 -2.80 9.78 17.30
CA GLN A 101 -2.27 11.05 17.78
C GLN A 101 -1.25 11.63 16.81
#